data_AF-A0A1R1CIX5-F1
#
_entry.id   AF-A0A1R1CIX5-F1
#
_cell.length_a   1.000
_cell.length_b   1.000
_cell.length_c   1.000
_cell.angle_alpha   90.00
_cell.angle_beta   90.00
_cell.angle_gamma   90.00
#
_symmetry.space_group_name_H-M   'P 1'
#
loop_
_entity.id
_entity.type
_entity.pdbx_description
1 polymer ?
#
loop_
_entity_poly.entity_id
_entity_poly.type
_entity_poly.pdbx_seq_one_letter_code
_entity_poly.pdbx_strand_id
1 'polypeptide(L)'
;MKYIIITDLEGAAGVDAFVQTRTSDNMIKGPGMKQLALEVNACVAGIKSTDSSAIVDVIDGHGTGGLFPEDLIDSHYISLIGTSVNHLLKDYDAMLFVGQHAMAGTVAAPLNHTYSSLDVMYYRLNGIFIGEFGARALLAGLKGIPVIFLSGDDKAAAEARMFIPGIVTSITKQGLGLEFAEHLSSEEACRRIQEAAAEAVKRIGHIPAYTDLQPPFIFEARYYEPIVDSYWLTHPTAKLIDERTVQLMTSDVAELPF
;
A
#
# COMPACT_ATOMS: atom_id res chain seq x y z
N MET A 1 -1.72 -9.29 -20.60
CA MET A 1 -1.17 -8.10 -19.91
C MET A 1 -0.36 -8.54 -18.69
N LYS A 2 0.52 -7.69 -18.17
CA LYS A 2 1.32 -7.95 -16.98
C LYS A 2 0.89 -7.04 -15.83
N TYR A 3 0.54 -7.62 -14.70
CA TYR A 3 0.08 -6.91 -13.51
C TYR A 3 1.00 -7.18 -12.33
N ILE A 4 1.15 -6.18 -11.46
CA ILE A 4 1.81 -6.35 -10.16
C ILE A 4 0.82 -6.03 -9.04
N ILE A 5 0.70 -6.95 -8.10
CA ILE A 5 -0.07 -6.76 -6.86
C ILE A 5 0.94 -6.49 -5.74
N ILE A 6 0.79 -5.38 -5.04
CA ILE A 6 1.42 -5.20 -3.73
C ILE A 6 0.41 -5.47 -2.63
N THR A 7 0.86 -6.20 -1.62
CA THR A 7 0.02 -6.58 -0.50
C THR A 7 0.46 -5.89 0.76
N ASP A 8 -0.49 -5.67 1.66
CA ASP A 8 -0.24 -5.32 3.04
C ASP A 8 -1.26 -6.03 3.94
N LEU A 9 -0.94 -6.20 5.22
CA LEU A 9 -1.74 -7.05 6.11
C LEU A 9 -2.82 -6.26 6.85
N GLU A 10 -2.50 -5.03 7.23
CA GLU A 10 -3.31 -4.17 8.08
C GLU A 10 -4.70 -3.91 7.52
N GLY A 11 -4.91 -3.97 6.21
CA GLY A 11 -6.18 -3.72 5.53
C GLY A 11 -7.01 -4.97 5.22
N ALA A 12 -6.48 -6.18 5.46
CA ALA A 12 -7.22 -7.42 5.24
C ALA A 12 -8.47 -7.51 6.17
N ALA A 13 -9.49 -8.25 5.75
CA ALA A 13 -10.63 -8.56 6.61
C ALA A 13 -10.19 -9.36 7.85
N GLY A 14 -10.80 -9.12 9.01
CA GLY A 14 -10.47 -9.81 10.25
C GLY A 14 -9.15 -9.39 10.91
N VAL A 15 -8.44 -8.40 10.35
CA VAL A 15 -7.23 -7.80 10.94
C VAL A 15 -7.56 -6.38 11.41
N ASP A 16 -7.40 -6.09 12.69
CA ASP A 16 -7.59 -4.73 13.22
C ASP A 16 -6.75 -4.45 14.47
N ALA A 17 -5.79 -5.32 14.82
CA ALA A 17 -4.90 -5.07 15.94
C ALA A 17 -3.42 -5.18 15.52
N PHE A 18 -2.58 -4.26 15.99
CA PHE A 18 -1.14 -4.27 15.73
C PHE A 18 -0.45 -5.52 16.26
N VAL A 19 -1.02 -6.18 17.27
CA VAL A 19 -0.53 -7.48 17.76
C VAL A 19 -0.60 -8.56 16.66
N GLN A 20 -1.54 -8.45 15.73
CA GLN A 20 -1.69 -9.36 14.59
C GLN A 20 -0.68 -9.04 13.48
N THR A 21 -0.24 -7.79 13.32
CA THR A 21 0.57 -7.37 12.17
C THR A 21 2.05 -7.23 12.50
N ARG A 22 2.40 -6.65 13.65
CA ARG A 22 3.80 -6.39 14.04
C ARG A 22 4.57 -7.64 14.44
N THR A 23 3.89 -8.65 14.95
CA THR A 23 4.52 -9.88 15.46
C THR A 23 5.10 -10.73 14.32
N SER A 24 6.12 -11.52 14.63
CA SER A 24 6.59 -12.63 13.78
C SER A 24 6.06 -13.99 14.26
N ASP A 25 5.19 -14.00 15.27
CA ASP A 25 4.54 -15.22 15.76
C ASP A 25 3.39 -15.64 14.83
N ASN A 26 3.64 -16.72 14.07
CA ASN A 26 2.67 -17.27 13.14
C ASN A 26 1.39 -17.78 13.81
N MET A 27 1.38 -18.08 15.12
CA MET A 27 0.15 -18.46 15.82
C MET A 27 -0.82 -17.29 15.94
N ILE A 28 -0.29 -16.09 16.10
CA ILE A 28 -1.09 -14.86 16.24
C ILE A 28 -1.39 -14.26 14.86
N LYS A 29 -0.37 -14.23 13.99
CA LYS A 29 -0.42 -13.55 12.68
C LYS A 29 -0.95 -14.42 11.55
N GLY A 30 -0.74 -15.73 11.61
CA GLY A 30 -1.08 -16.70 10.58
C GLY A 30 -2.54 -16.63 10.07
N PRO A 31 -3.56 -16.46 10.94
CA PRO A 31 -4.93 -16.28 10.47
C PRO A 31 -5.11 -15.06 9.55
N GLY A 32 -4.49 -13.93 9.89
CA GLY A 32 -4.50 -12.73 9.04
C GLY A 32 -3.74 -12.95 7.74
N MET A 33 -2.58 -13.61 7.80
CA MET A 33 -1.79 -13.95 6.61
C MET A 33 -2.55 -14.84 5.63
N LYS A 34 -3.26 -15.84 6.17
CA LYS A 34 -4.10 -16.73 5.37
C LYS A 34 -5.25 -15.96 4.72
N GLN A 35 -5.86 -15.04 5.45
CA GLN A 35 -6.91 -14.19 4.93
C GLN A 35 -6.40 -13.25 3.83
N LEU A 36 -5.24 -12.62 4.00
CA LEU A 36 -4.62 -11.79 2.98
C LEU A 36 -4.37 -12.60 1.69
N ALA A 37 -3.84 -13.83 1.82
CA ALA A 37 -3.63 -14.70 0.66
C ALA A 37 -4.94 -15.04 -0.07
N LEU A 38 -6.04 -15.29 0.66
CA LEU A 38 -7.37 -15.50 0.04
C LEU A 38 -7.83 -14.27 -0.74
N GLU A 39 -7.65 -13.08 -0.18
CA GLU A 39 -7.99 -11.81 -0.84
C GLU A 39 -7.14 -11.54 -2.09
N VAL A 40 -5.84 -11.85 -2.03
CA VAL A 40 -4.94 -11.77 -3.18
C VAL A 40 -5.37 -12.75 -4.27
N ASN A 41 -5.66 -14.00 -3.92
CA ASN A 41 -6.14 -15.02 -4.86
C ASN A 41 -7.46 -14.60 -5.52
N ALA A 42 -8.36 -13.93 -4.77
CA ALA A 42 -9.57 -13.37 -5.33
C ALA A 42 -9.29 -12.24 -6.33
N CYS A 43 -8.30 -11.37 -6.03
CA CYS A 43 -7.84 -10.33 -6.96
C CYS A 43 -7.26 -10.94 -8.24
N VAL A 44 -6.41 -11.97 -8.12
CA VAL A 44 -5.85 -12.72 -9.26
C VAL A 44 -6.97 -13.34 -10.11
N ALA A 45 -7.95 -13.99 -9.48
CA ALA A 45 -9.10 -14.55 -10.17
C ALA A 45 -9.93 -13.47 -10.89
N GLY A 46 -10.08 -12.29 -10.29
CA GLY A 46 -10.75 -11.13 -10.90
C GLY A 46 -10.03 -10.66 -12.16
N ILE A 47 -8.70 -10.48 -12.09
CA ILE A 47 -7.86 -10.13 -13.24
C ILE A 47 -8.04 -11.17 -14.36
N LYS A 48 -7.87 -12.46 -14.03
CA LYS A 48 -7.89 -13.54 -15.02
C LYS A 48 -9.27 -13.85 -15.60
N SER A 49 -10.34 -13.47 -14.92
CA SER A 49 -11.69 -13.52 -15.48
C SER A 49 -11.89 -12.57 -16.66
N THR A 50 -11.06 -11.53 -16.76
CA THR A 50 -11.11 -10.52 -17.84
C THR A 50 -9.97 -10.70 -18.85
N ASP A 51 -8.77 -11.06 -18.39
CA ASP A 51 -7.61 -11.42 -19.22
C ASP A 51 -7.07 -12.78 -18.77
N SER A 52 -7.54 -13.86 -19.39
CA SER A 52 -7.11 -15.23 -19.05
C SER A 52 -5.63 -15.50 -19.31
N SER A 53 -4.95 -14.64 -20.07
CA SER A 53 -3.51 -14.72 -20.37
C SER A 53 -2.65 -13.83 -19.46
N ALA A 54 -3.27 -13.14 -18.50
CA ALA A 54 -2.59 -12.21 -17.62
C ALA A 54 -1.46 -12.89 -16.83
N ILE A 55 -0.29 -12.26 -16.86
CA ILE A 55 0.82 -12.56 -15.95
C ILE A 55 0.60 -11.69 -14.71
N VAL A 56 0.55 -12.32 -13.53
CA VAL A 56 0.34 -11.61 -12.26
C VAL A 56 1.48 -11.92 -11.32
N ASP A 57 2.24 -10.88 -10.98
CA ASP A 57 3.31 -10.95 -10.00
C ASP A 57 2.81 -10.34 -8.68
N VAL A 58 3.14 -10.95 -7.55
CA VAL A 58 2.73 -10.53 -6.21
C VAL A 58 3.97 -10.22 -5.39
N ILE A 59 4.00 -9.03 -4.79
CA ILE A 59 5.02 -8.63 -3.81
C ILE A 59 4.35 -8.45 -2.44
N ASP A 60 4.99 -8.99 -1.41
CA ASP A 60 4.58 -8.77 -0.03
C ASP A 60 5.24 -7.49 0.49
N GLY A 61 4.42 -6.44 0.64
CA GLY A 61 4.86 -5.12 1.10
C GLY A 61 4.93 -5.00 2.62
N HIS A 62 4.43 -5.99 3.36
CA HIS A 62 4.33 -5.91 4.80
C HIS A 62 5.67 -6.25 5.49
N GLY A 63 6.11 -5.42 6.42
CA GLY A 63 7.48 -5.43 6.94
C GLY A 63 7.96 -6.77 7.52
N THR A 64 7.14 -7.45 8.32
CA THR A 64 7.47 -8.78 8.89
C THR A 64 6.86 -9.94 8.11
N GLY A 65 6.41 -9.70 6.86
CA GLY A 65 5.72 -10.65 5.97
C GLY A 65 4.22 -10.73 6.26
N GLY A 66 3.38 -10.43 5.26
CA GLY A 66 1.92 -10.40 5.33
C GLY A 66 1.24 -11.66 4.81
N LEU A 67 1.95 -12.55 4.10
CA LEU A 67 1.39 -13.81 3.62
C LEU A 67 2.46 -14.91 3.47
N PHE A 68 2.01 -16.15 3.25
CA PHE A 68 2.88 -17.26 2.87
C PHE A 68 2.89 -17.42 1.33
N PRO A 69 4.05 -17.43 0.66
CA PRO A 69 4.12 -17.59 -0.80
C PRO A 69 3.41 -18.84 -1.33
N GLU A 70 3.43 -19.94 -0.58
CA GLU A 70 2.77 -21.21 -0.91
C GLU A 70 1.23 -21.13 -0.93
N ASP A 71 0.64 -20.08 -0.34
CA ASP A 71 -0.80 -19.86 -0.36
C ASP A 71 -1.29 -19.12 -1.61
N LEU A 72 -0.38 -18.64 -2.46
CA LEU A 72 -0.71 -17.95 -3.69
C LEU A 72 -1.03 -18.93 -4.82
N ILE A 73 -2.09 -18.62 -5.57
CA ILE A 73 -2.61 -19.47 -6.65
C ILE A 73 -2.59 -18.68 -7.95
N ASP A 74 -2.02 -19.29 -9.00
CA ASP A 74 -2.05 -18.77 -10.37
C ASP A 74 -1.38 -17.38 -10.54
N SER A 75 -0.37 -17.11 -9.72
CA SER A 75 0.48 -15.91 -9.71
C SER A 75 1.92 -16.24 -9.33
N HIS A 76 2.86 -15.33 -9.56
CA HIS A 76 4.26 -15.48 -9.15
C HIS A 76 4.58 -14.61 -7.93
N TYR A 77 5.13 -15.22 -6.89
CA TYR A 77 5.66 -14.47 -5.75
C TYR A 77 7.04 -13.86 -6.08
N ILE A 78 7.20 -12.57 -5.83
CA ILE A 78 8.49 -11.87 -5.94
C ILE A 78 8.91 -11.38 -4.54
N SER A 79 10.05 -11.87 -4.07
CA SER A 79 10.63 -11.42 -2.80
C SER A 79 11.23 -10.02 -2.93
N LEU A 80 11.01 -9.17 -1.93
CA LEU A 80 11.66 -7.86 -1.82
C LEU A 80 13.07 -7.94 -1.19
N ILE A 81 13.53 -9.12 -0.76
CA ILE A 81 14.87 -9.28 -0.17
C ILE A 81 15.94 -8.90 -1.21
N GLY A 82 16.73 -7.86 -0.90
CA GLY A 82 17.80 -7.38 -1.78
C GLY A 82 17.31 -6.54 -2.96
N THR A 83 16.05 -6.10 -2.98
CA THR A 83 15.51 -5.19 -3.99
C THR A 83 14.53 -4.20 -3.36
N SER A 84 13.85 -3.38 -4.17
CA SER A 84 12.82 -2.44 -3.73
C SER A 84 11.67 -2.42 -4.72
N VAL A 85 10.50 -1.94 -4.29
CA VAL A 85 9.35 -1.74 -5.18
C VAL A 85 9.74 -0.89 -6.40
N ASN A 86 10.45 0.23 -6.21
CA ASN A 86 10.90 1.11 -7.29
C ASN A 86 11.72 0.38 -8.38
N HIS A 87 12.61 -0.53 -7.97
CA HIS A 87 13.43 -1.34 -8.87
C HIS A 87 12.63 -2.43 -9.61
N LEU A 88 11.56 -2.93 -9.00
CA LEU A 88 10.70 -3.95 -9.58
C LEU A 88 9.68 -3.39 -10.57
N LEU A 89 9.21 -2.16 -10.36
CA LEU A 89 8.21 -1.51 -11.20
C LEU A 89 8.76 -1.18 -12.60
N LYS A 90 8.80 -2.19 -13.47
CA LYS A 90 9.18 -2.07 -14.87
C LYS A 90 8.34 -3.04 -15.71
N ASP A 91 7.94 -2.60 -16.89
CA ASP A 91 7.24 -3.44 -17.87
C ASP A 91 5.92 -4.04 -17.34
N TYR A 92 5.17 -3.29 -16.51
CA TYR A 92 3.81 -3.63 -16.08
C TYR A 92 2.78 -2.75 -16.75
N ASP A 93 1.63 -3.33 -17.08
CA ASP A 93 0.49 -2.61 -17.62
C ASP A 93 -0.31 -1.89 -16.52
N ALA A 94 -0.34 -2.44 -15.30
CA ALA A 94 -0.95 -1.81 -14.13
C ALA A 94 -0.46 -2.40 -12.79
N MET A 95 -0.65 -1.62 -11.74
CA MET A 95 -0.42 -1.99 -10.35
C MET A 95 -1.74 -2.04 -9.56
N LEU A 96 -1.83 -2.96 -8.60
CA LEU A 96 -2.98 -3.16 -7.74
C LEU A 96 -2.52 -3.28 -6.28
N PHE A 97 -3.35 -2.84 -5.34
CA PHE A 97 -3.14 -2.97 -3.90
C PHE A 97 -4.15 -3.92 -3.29
N VAL A 98 -3.70 -4.83 -2.42
CA VAL A 98 -4.57 -5.73 -1.67
C VAL A 98 -4.23 -5.66 -0.18
N GLY A 99 -5.23 -5.42 0.66
CA GLY A 99 -5.06 -5.32 2.11
C GLY A 99 -4.38 -4.03 2.57
N GLN A 100 -4.50 -2.93 1.81
CA GLN A 100 -3.91 -1.64 2.15
C GLN A 100 -4.68 -0.94 3.28
N HIS A 101 -3.96 -0.23 4.16
CA HIS A 101 -4.51 0.65 5.19
C HIS A 101 -4.31 2.14 4.85
N ALA A 102 -5.00 3.03 5.57
CA ALA A 102 -4.86 4.47 5.40
C ALA A 102 -3.55 5.04 6.02
N MET A 103 -3.14 6.21 5.52
CA MET A 103 -1.97 6.97 6.00
C MET A 103 -2.06 7.39 7.48
N ALA A 104 -0.91 7.68 8.08
CA ALA A 104 -0.80 8.10 9.47
C ALA A 104 -1.62 9.36 9.77
N GLY A 105 -2.30 9.37 10.91
CA GLY A 105 -3.13 10.49 11.36
C GLY A 105 -4.55 10.48 10.78
N THR A 106 -4.91 9.47 9.99
CA THR A 106 -6.28 9.36 9.44
C THR A 106 -7.28 9.02 10.53
N VAL A 107 -8.28 9.88 10.70
CA VAL A 107 -9.30 9.72 11.75
C VAL A 107 -10.15 8.47 11.51
N ALA A 108 -10.35 7.69 12.57
CA ALA A 108 -11.13 6.45 12.57
C ALA A 108 -10.65 5.40 11.56
N ALA A 109 -9.39 5.46 11.12
CA ALA A 109 -8.78 4.44 10.27
C ALA A 109 -8.08 3.36 11.12
N PRO A 110 -8.42 2.07 10.94
CA PRO A 110 -7.76 0.97 11.63
C PRO A 110 -6.31 0.88 11.18
N LEU A 111 -5.42 0.70 12.15
CA LEU A 111 -3.99 0.49 11.99
C LEU A 111 -3.29 1.57 11.14
N ASN A 112 -3.86 2.78 11.08
CA ASN A 112 -3.32 3.84 10.25
C ASN A 112 -1.89 4.21 10.66
N HIS A 113 -1.00 4.23 9.68
CA HIS A 113 0.39 4.63 9.83
C HIS A 113 1.01 4.90 8.46
N THR A 114 2.29 5.24 8.42
CA THR A 114 3.03 5.47 7.18
C THR A 114 4.45 4.96 7.36
N TYR A 115 4.76 3.83 6.74
CA TYR A 115 5.99 3.05 6.82
C TYR A 115 6.29 2.48 8.21
N SER A 116 6.43 3.33 9.22
CA SER A 116 6.64 2.89 10.60
C SER A 116 5.45 3.30 11.45
N SER A 117 4.77 2.29 11.99
CA SER A 117 3.69 2.49 12.96
C SER A 117 4.17 2.83 14.37
N LEU A 118 5.50 2.91 14.59
CA LEU A 118 6.09 3.13 15.91
C LEU A 118 6.48 4.59 16.14
N ASP A 119 6.96 5.29 15.12
CA ASP A 119 7.61 6.59 15.30
C ASP A 119 7.16 7.68 14.31
N VAL A 120 6.58 7.32 13.15
CA VAL A 120 6.10 8.31 12.17
C VAL A 120 4.75 8.87 12.58
N MET A 121 4.68 10.19 12.74
CA MET A 121 3.44 10.93 12.97
C MET A 121 2.74 11.24 11.65
N TYR A 122 3.48 11.72 10.65
CA TYR A 122 3.00 11.89 9.27
C TYR A 122 4.17 12.08 8.31
N TYR A 123 3.94 11.78 7.03
CA TYR A 123 4.73 12.28 5.91
C TYR A 123 3.94 13.31 5.09
N ARG A 124 4.65 14.28 4.52
CA ARG A 124 4.13 15.20 3.50
C ARG A 124 5.05 15.21 2.29
N LEU A 125 4.46 15.32 1.10
CA LEU A 125 5.16 15.55 -0.15
C LEU A 125 4.53 16.73 -0.87
N ASN A 126 5.33 17.75 -1.20
CA ASN A 126 4.89 19.01 -1.79
C ASN A 126 3.72 19.66 -1.00
N GLY A 127 3.77 19.56 0.32
CA GLY A 127 2.76 20.12 1.22
C GLY A 127 1.49 19.27 1.41
N ILE A 128 1.36 18.12 0.73
CA ILE A 128 0.21 17.22 0.83
C ILE A 128 0.56 16.03 1.74
N PHE A 129 -0.31 15.67 2.68
CA PHE A 129 -0.14 14.43 3.46
C PHE A 129 -0.14 13.21 2.54
N ILE A 130 0.81 12.31 2.76
CA ILE A 130 1.00 11.16 1.88
C ILE A 130 1.28 9.92 2.73
N GLY A 131 0.53 8.85 2.46
CA GLY A 131 0.79 7.52 2.99
C GLY A 131 1.59 6.66 2.03
N GLU A 132 1.70 5.38 2.38
CA GLU A 132 2.37 4.39 1.55
C GLU A 132 1.69 4.19 0.20
N PHE A 133 0.34 4.22 0.18
CA PHE A 133 -0.41 4.15 -1.07
C PHE A 133 -0.02 5.30 -2.00
N GLY A 134 -0.13 6.55 -1.53
CA GLY A 134 0.17 7.73 -2.34
C GLY A 134 1.62 7.75 -2.84
N ALA A 135 2.58 7.37 -1.98
CA ALA A 135 3.99 7.31 -2.34
C ALA A 135 4.26 6.25 -3.43
N ARG A 136 3.74 5.03 -3.26
CA ARG A 136 3.90 3.95 -4.23
C ARG A 136 3.13 4.21 -5.52
N ALA A 137 1.96 4.84 -5.45
CA ALA A 137 1.20 5.28 -6.62
C ALA A 137 1.95 6.32 -7.44
N LEU A 138 2.64 7.26 -6.79
CA LEU A 138 3.50 8.22 -7.47
C LEU A 138 4.70 7.53 -8.12
N LEU A 139 5.37 6.61 -7.41
CA LEU A 139 6.49 5.83 -7.96
C LEU A 139 6.08 5.03 -9.20
N ALA A 140 4.92 4.37 -9.18
CA ALA A 140 4.36 3.66 -10.32
C ALA A 140 4.00 4.62 -11.46
N GLY A 141 3.32 5.72 -11.14
CA GLY A 141 2.84 6.66 -12.14
C GLY A 141 3.95 7.41 -12.86
N LEU A 142 5.05 7.76 -12.17
CA LEU A 142 6.25 8.33 -12.79
C LEU A 142 6.94 7.38 -13.77
N LYS A 143 6.65 6.07 -13.70
CA LYS A 143 7.09 5.06 -14.66
C LYS A 143 6.02 4.71 -15.70
N GLY A 144 4.93 5.48 -15.74
CA GLY A 144 3.81 5.27 -16.66
C GLY A 144 2.90 4.10 -16.28
N ILE A 145 3.02 3.55 -15.07
CA ILE A 145 2.21 2.41 -14.61
C ILE A 145 1.01 2.93 -13.82
N PRO A 146 -0.23 2.79 -14.30
CA PRO A 146 -1.41 3.20 -13.55
C PRO A 146 -1.67 2.25 -12.37
N VAL A 147 -2.07 2.82 -11.23
CA VAL A 147 -2.64 2.05 -10.12
C VAL A 147 -4.15 2.03 -10.28
N ILE A 148 -4.71 0.84 -10.55
CA ILE A 148 -6.11 0.71 -11.00
C ILE A 148 -7.06 0.19 -9.92
N PHE A 149 -6.51 -0.40 -8.87
CA PHE A 149 -7.28 -1.08 -7.84
C PHE A 149 -6.66 -0.97 -6.45
N LEU A 150 -7.51 -0.87 -5.43
CA LEU A 150 -7.14 -1.05 -4.03
C LEU A 150 -8.23 -1.82 -3.26
N SER A 151 -7.83 -2.83 -2.48
CA SER A 151 -8.66 -3.35 -1.38
C SER A 151 -8.08 -2.99 -0.02
N GLY A 152 -8.97 -2.77 0.95
CA GLY A 152 -8.59 -2.31 2.29
C GLY A 152 -9.79 -1.81 3.10
N ASP A 153 -9.53 -0.98 4.11
CA ASP A 153 -10.59 -0.30 4.84
C ASP A 153 -11.21 0.88 4.06
N ASP A 154 -12.31 1.42 4.57
CA ASP A 154 -13.05 2.51 3.92
C ASP A 154 -12.24 3.82 3.84
N LYS A 155 -11.32 4.07 4.77
CA LYS A 155 -10.44 5.25 4.78
C LYS A 155 -9.26 5.06 3.81
N ALA A 156 -8.68 3.87 3.70
CA ALA A 156 -7.71 3.57 2.64
C ALA A 156 -8.33 3.76 1.24
N ALA A 157 -9.58 3.32 1.05
CA ALA A 157 -10.31 3.55 -0.19
C ALA A 157 -10.58 5.05 -0.46
N ALA A 158 -10.81 5.84 0.59
CA ALA A 158 -10.98 7.29 0.47
C ALA A 158 -9.66 7.99 0.12
N GLU A 159 -8.55 7.63 0.76
CA GLU A 159 -7.19 8.07 0.39
C GLU A 159 -6.88 7.73 -1.07
N ALA A 160 -7.19 6.52 -1.49
CA ALA A 160 -6.95 6.08 -2.86
C ALA A 160 -7.63 6.98 -3.90
N ARG A 161 -8.90 7.31 -3.65
CA ARG A 161 -9.68 8.22 -4.50
C ARG A 161 -9.21 9.68 -4.46
N MET A 162 -8.59 10.10 -3.35
CA MET A 162 -7.99 11.44 -3.24
C MET A 162 -6.84 11.61 -4.24
N PHE A 163 -5.98 10.60 -4.37
CA PHE A 163 -4.84 10.64 -5.28
C PHE A 163 -5.19 10.23 -6.72
N ILE A 164 -6.09 9.26 -6.90
CA ILE A 164 -6.44 8.74 -8.23
C ILE A 164 -7.96 8.85 -8.42
N PRO A 165 -8.47 10.00 -8.90
CA PRO A 165 -9.88 10.17 -9.21
C PRO A 165 -10.33 9.18 -10.29
N GLY A 166 -10.95 8.08 -9.87
CA GLY A 166 -11.42 7.01 -10.76
C GLY A 166 -10.90 5.61 -10.43
N ILE A 167 -9.97 5.46 -9.49
CA ILE A 167 -9.51 4.15 -9.01
C ILE A 167 -10.70 3.29 -8.54
N VAL A 168 -10.66 1.99 -8.86
CA VAL A 168 -11.64 1.03 -8.36
C VAL A 168 -11.21 0.58 -6.96
N THR A 169 -12.15 0.53 -6.01
CA THR A 169 -11.83 0.13 -4.63
C THR A 169 -12.78 -0.95 -4.13
N SER A 170 -12.27 -1.90 -3.36
CA SER A 170 -13.08 -2.87 -2.61
C SER A 170 -12.86 -2.71 -1.10
N ILE A 171 -13.92 -2.34 -0.38
CA ILE A 171 -13.83 -2.14 1.07
C ILE A 171 -14.09 -3.47 1.77
N THR A 172 -13.12 -3.95 2.55
CA THR A 172 -13.16 -5.20 3.32
C THR A 172 -13.66 -5.00 4.75
N LYS A 173 -13.56 -3.77 5.27
CA LYS A 173 -13.99 -3.37 6.62
C LYS A 173 -14.26 -1.87 6.74
N GLN A 174 -15.10 -1.49 7.69
CA GLN A 174 -15.36 -0.09 8.06
C GLN A 174 -14.55 0.28 9.30
N GLY A 175 -13.73 1.32 9.18
CA GLY A 175 -12.92 1.83 10.27
C GLY A 175 -13.72 2.61 11.31
N LEU A 176 -13.59 2.21 12.58
CA LEU A 176 -14.24 2.84 13.73
C LEU A 176 -13.23 3.37 14.77
N GLY A 177 -11.94 3.08 14.61
CA GLY A 177 -10.87 3.48 15.51
C GLY A 177 -9.54 2.87 15.11
N LEU A 178 -8.47 3.18 15.86
CA LEU A 178 -7.11 2.71 15.55
C LEU A 178 -7.00 1.18 15.59
N GLU A 179 -7.63 0.52 16.54
CA GLU A 179 -7.67 -0.95 16.60
C GLU A 179 -9.11 -1.45 16.69
N PHE A 180 -9.99 -0.87 15.86
CA PHE A 180 -11.41 -1.19 15.88
C PHE A 180 -12.07 -0.99 14.51
N ALA A 181 -12.67 -2.06 13.97
CA ALA A 181 -13.38 -2.03 12.70
C ALA A 181 -14.57 -3.01 12.66
N GLU A 182 -15.54 -2.73 11.79
CA GLU A 182 -16.57 -3.69 11.39
C GLU A 182 -16.14 -4.42 10.12
N HIS A 183 -16.00 -5.74 10.18
CA HIS A 183 -15.42 -6.53 9.09
C HIS A 183 -16.48 -7.23 8.24
N LEU A 184 -16.21 -7.35 6.95
CA LEU A 184 -16.90 -8.34 6.12
C LEU A 184 -16.46 -9.76 6.52
N SER A 185 -17.28 -10.75 6.17
CA SER A 185 -16.82 -12.15 6.20
C SER A 185 -15.72 -12.37 5.16
N SER A 186 -14.86 -13.37 5.40
CA SER A 186 -13.81 -13.77 4.45
C SER A 186 -14.35 -14.00 3.03
N GLU A 187 -15.46 -14.73 2.91
CA GLU A 187 -16.10 -15.03 1.62
C GLU A 187 -16.60 -13.77 0.90
N GLU A 188 -17.26 -12.86 1.62
CA GLU A 188 -17.77 -11.63 1.02
C GLU A 188 -16.66 -10.66 0.65
N ALA A 189 -15.59 -10.55 1.45
CA ALA A 189 -14.40 -9.78 1.12
C ALA A 189 -13.77 -10.29 -0.20
N CYS A 190 -13.56 -11.60 -0.30
CA CYS A 190 -13.01 -12.23 -1.50
C CYS A 190 -13.92 -12.01 -2.72
N ARG A 191 -15.24 -12.23 -2.60
CA ARG A 191 -16.19 -12.01 -3.69
C ARG A 191 -16.14 -10.57 -4.22
N ARG A 192 -16.15 -9.58 -3.34
CA ARG A 192 -16.08 -8.16 -3.73
C ARG A 192 -14.75 -7.80 -4.38
N ILE A 193 -13.65 -8.31 -3.84
CA ILE A 193 -12.31 -8.08 -4.42
C ILE A 193 -12.23 -8.68 -5.83
N GLN A 194 -12.74 -9.90 -6.04
CA GLN A 194 -12.76 -10.52 -7.36
C GLN A 194 -13.56 -9.69 -8.37
N GLU A 195 -14.76 -9.26 -8.02
CA GLU A 195 -15.63 -8.44 -8.88
C GLU A 195 -14.99 -7.07 -9.19
N ALA A 196 -14.45 -6.41 -8.17
CA ALA A 196 -13.85 -5.10 -8.31
C ALA A 196 -12.52 -5.13 -9.07
N ALA A 197 -11.70 -6.17 -8.90
CA ALA A 197 -10.48 -6.35 -9.69
C ALA A 197 -10.81 -6.59 -11.18
N ALA A 198 -11.83 -7.39 -11.49
CA ALA A 198 -12.30 -7.56 -12.87
C ALA A 198 -12.77 -6.23 -13.48
N GLU A 199 -13.48 -5.41 -12.72
CA GLU A 199 -13.90 -4.07 -13.15
C GLU A 199 -12.69 -3.12 -13.35
N ALA A 200 -11.71 -3.16 -12.45
CA ALA A 200 -10.48 -2.37 -12.58
C ALA A 200 -9.74 -2.68 -13.88
N VAL A 201 -9.60 -3.96 -14.22
CA VAL A 201 -8.96 -4.40 -15.46
C VAL A 201 -9.72 -3.91 -16.69
N LYS A 202 -11.05 -3.98 -16.71
CA LYS A 202 -11.87 -3.42 -17.82
C LYS A 202 -11.68 -1.92 -17.97
N ARG A 203 -11.38 -1.21 -16.89
CA ARG A 203 -11.21 0.24 -16.84
C ARG A 203 -9.77 0.72 -16.95
N ILE A 204 -8.79 -0.16 -17.13
CA ILE A 204 -7.35 0.19 -17.16
C ILE A 204 -7.02 1.36 -18.09
N GLY A 205 -7.60 1.41 -19.29
CA GLY A 205 -7.39 2.51 -20.25
C GLY A 205 -8.05 3.86 -19.89
N HIS A 206 -8.83 3.90 -18.81
CA HIS A 206 -9.53 5.10 -18.33
C HIS A 206 -9.00 5.61 -16.99
N ILE A 207 -8.03 4.93 -16.38
CA ILE A 207 -7.42 5.33 -15.11
C ILE A 207 -5.98 5.78 -15.43
N PRO A 208 -5.69 7.09 -15.42
CA PRO A 208 -4.36 7.58 -15.75
C PRO A 208 -3.35 7.24 -14.65
N ALA A 209 -2.08 7.16 -15.05
CA ALA A 209 -0.95 7.09 -14.13
C ALA A 209 -0.89 8.35 -13.24
N TYR A 210 -0.73 8.16 -11.93
CA TYR A 210 -0.68 9.26 -10.98
C TYR A 210 0.66 10.01 -11.06
N THR A 211 0.62 11.25 -11.53
CA THR A 211 1.82 12.09 -11.72
C THR A 211 1.60 13.50 -11.21
N ASP A 212 0.60 13.75 -10.35
CA ASP A 212 0.22 15.12 -9.99
C ASP A 212 1.26 15.81 -9.09
N LEU A 213 2.10 15.03 -8.41
CA LEU A 213 3.24 15.55 -7.65
C LEU A 213 4.48 15.57 -8.54
N GLN A 214 5.05 16.76 -8.72
CA GLN A 214 6.16 17.02 -9.63
C GLN A 214 7.40 17.51 -8.87
N PRO A 215 8.62 17.26 -9.39
CA PRO A 215 9.84 17.81 -8.82
C PRO A 215 9.91 19.35 -8.96
N PRO A 216 10.66 20.05 -8.08
CA PRO A 216 11.38 19.49 -6.95
C PRO A 216 10.42 18.98 -5.86
N PHE A 217 10.68 17.76 -5.41
CA PHE A 217 9.95 17.11 -4.35
C PHE A 217 10.40 17.69 -3.01
N ILE A 218 9.44 18.23 -2.26
CA ILE A 218 9.66 18.70 -0.89
C ILE A 218 9.03 17.68 0.04
N PHE A 219 9.85 16.77 0.53
CA PHE A 219 9.45 15.77 1.50
C PHE A 219 9.61 16.31 2.92
N GLU A 220 8.62 16.06 3.76
CA GLU A 220 8.66 16.34 5.19
C GLU A 220 8.22 15.11 5.98
N ALA A 221 9.01 14.70 6.95
CA ALA A 221 8.64 13.67 7.91
C ALA A 221 8.60 14.28 9.31
N ARG A 222 7.50 14.04 10.03
CA ARG A 222 7.38 14.34 11.45
C ARG A 222 7.26 13.05 12.26
N TYR A 223 7.99 13.00 13.37
CA TYR A 223 8.04 11.88 14.28
C TYR A 223 7.35 12.19 15.62
N TYR A 224 6.91 11.16 16.33
CA TYR A 224 6.36 11.31 17.69
C TYR A 224 7.44 11.76 18.68
N GLU A 225 8.62 11.15 18.59
CA GLU A 225 9.78 11.44 19.43
C GLU A 225 10.82 12.31 18.71
N PRO A 226 11.69 13.02 19.45
CA PRO A 226 12.77 13.78 18.85
C PRO A 226 13.65 12.93 17.92
N ILE A 227 14.06 13.52 16.80
CA ILE A 227 14.91 12.87 15.80
C ILE A 227 16.31 12.67 16.40
N VAL A 228 16.63 11.42 16.71
CA VAL A 228 17.96 10.96 17.10
C VAL A 228 18.58 10.00 16.08
N ASP A 229 17.83 9.67 15.02
CA ASP A 229 18.28 8.76 13.96
C ASP A 229 19.45 9.36 13.19
N SER A 230 20.57 8.65 13.22
CA SER A 230 21.79 9.01 12.48
C SER A 230 21.56 9.18 10.98
N TYR A 231 20.61 8.46 10.37
CA TYR A 231 20.26 8.61 8.96
C TYR A 231 19.90 10.07 8.67
N TRP A 232 18.93 10.64 9.39
CA TRP A 232 18.51 12.02 9.20
C TRP A 232 19.56 13.04 9.60
N LEU A 233 20.28 12.78 10.69
CA LEU A 233 21.31 13.70 11.19
C LEU A 233 22.54 13.80 10.28
N THR A 234 22.76 12.81 9.41
CA THR A 234 23.91 12.77 8.50
C THR A 234 23.53 12.83 7.02
N HIS A 235 22.22 12.84 6.71
CA HIS A 235 21.75 12.87 5.34
C HIS A 235 22.25 14.16 4.64
N PRO A 236 22.86 14.05 3.45
CA PRO A 236 23.60 15.16 2.84
C PRO A 236 22.74 16.40 2.55
N THR A 237 21.45 16.20 2.33
CA THR A 237 20.50 17.24 1.89
C THR A 237 19.32 17.41 2.83
N ALA A 238 19.24 16.64 3.93
CA ALA A 238 18.14 16.78 4.87
C ALA A 238 18.36 17.97 5.81
N LYS A 239 17.27 18.63 6.19
CA LYS A 239 17.25 19.76 7.11
C LYS A 239 16.29 19.48 8.25
N LEU A 240 16.77 19.56 9.50
CA LEU A 240 15.90 19.63 10.66
C LEU A 240 15.16 20.96 10.67
N ILE A 241 13.83 20.90 10.66
CA ILE A 241 12.93 22.06 10.78
C ILE A 241 12.68 22.37 12.26
N ASP A 242 12.48 21.32 13.05
CA ASP A 242 12.43 21.35 14.52
C ASP A 242 13.00 20.01 15.06
N GLU A 243 12.92 19.78 16.37
CA GLU A 243 13.46 18.56 17.00
C GLU A 243 12.76 17.27 16.57
N ARG A 244 11.60 17.33 15.90
CA ARG A 244 10.78 16.19 15.48
C ARG A 244 10.53 16.12 13.97
N THR A 245 10.94 17.14 13.22
CA THR A 245 10.58 17.30 11.81
C THR A 245 11.80 17.49 10.96
N VAL A 246 11.92 16.66 9.93
CA VAL A 246 12.96 16.74 8.91
C VAL A 246 12.35 17.02 7.56
N GLN A 247 13.04 17.82 6.76
CA GLN A 247 12.69 18.13 5.38
C GLN A 247 13.81 17.73 4.44
N LEU A 248 13.45 17.18 3.29
CA LEU A 248 14.35 16.84 2.20
C LEU A 248 13.81 17.46 0.91
N MET A 249 14.69 18.06 0.11
CA MET A 249 14.37 18.53 -1.23
C MET A 249 15.20 17.78 -2.26
N THR A 250 14.54 17.16 -3.24
CA THR A 250 15.20 16.42 -4.33
C THR A 250 14.42 16.55 -5.63
N SER A 251 15.07 16.31 -6.77
CA SER A 251 14.37 16.15 -8.06
C SER A 251 14.15 14.68 -8.42
N ASP A 252 14.72 13.75 -7.67
CA ASP A 252 14.59 12.32 -7.88
C ASP A 252 13.73 11.69 -6.78
N VAL A 253 12.57 11.16 -7.17
CA VAL A 253 11.66 10.47 -6.24
C VAL A 253 12.33 9.25 -5.58
N ALA A 254 13.36 8.67 -6.20
CA ALA A 254 14.11 7.53 -5.66
C ALA A 254 15.03 7.91 -4.49
N GLU A 255 15.30 9.19 -4.27
CA GLU A 255 16.06 9.69 -3.11
C GLU A 255 15.18 9.91 -1.88
N LEU A 256 13.86 9.75 -2.01
CA LEU A 256 12.91 9.87 -0.90
C LEU A 256 12.84 8.54 -0.10
N PRO A 257 12.54 8.59 1.20
CA PRO A 257 12.50 7.41 2.08
C PRO A 257 11.19 6.62 1.91
N PHE A 258 10.78 6.37 0.67
CA PHE A 258 9.58 5.64 0.27
C PHE A 258 9.81 4.16 -0.01
#